data_AF-A0A553RM11-F1
#
_entry.id   AF-A0A553RM11-F1
#
_cell.length_a   1.000
_cell.length_b   1.000
_cell.length_c   1.000
_cell.angle_alpha   90.00
_cell.angle_beta   90.00
_cell.angle_gamma   90.00
#
_symmetry.space_group_name_H-M   'P 1'
#
loop_
_entity.id
_entity.type
_entity.pdbx_description
1 polymer ?
#
loop_
_entity_poly.entity_id
_entity_poly.type
_entity_poly.pdbx_seq_one_letter_code
_entity_poly.pdbx_strand_id
1 'polypeptide(L)' 'MEDDTSWRAEATFRFVVERFSRLTESVISPPYFVRNLPWKIMVIPRLYPDKPNQKSIGLFLQCNAESDS' A
#
# COMPACT_ATOMS: atom_id res chain seq x y z
N MET A 1 -21.62 -2.11 15.21
CA MET A 1 -20.43 -1.97 16.08
C MET A 1 -19.12 -1.85 15.29
N GLU A 2 -19.11 -2.00 13.96
CA GLU A 2 -17.91 -1.79 13.12
C GLU A 2 -17.57 -0.29 12.88
N ASP A 3 -18.55 0.60 13.05
CA ASP A 3 -18.45 2.04 12.76
C ASP A 3 -17.47 2.81 13.65
N ASP A 4 -17.29 2.41 14.92
CA ASP A 4 -16.44 3.17 15.85
C ASP A 4 -14.94 3.09 15.49
N THR A 5 -14.52 2.03 14.80
CA THR A 5 -13.11 1.84 14.45
C THR A 5 -12.69 2.59 13.19
N SER A 6 -13.62 2.98 12.33
CA SER A 6 -13.31 3.68 11.07
C SER A 6 -12.86 5.13 11.36
N TRP A 7 -13.42 5.77 12.38
CA TRP A 7 -13.19 7.17 12.76
C TRP A 7 -11.99 7.41 13.68
N ARG A 8 -11.26 6.36 14.08
CA ARG A 8 -10.05 6.47 14.90
C ARG A 8 -9.04 7.43 14.28
N ALA A 9 -8.27 8.09 15.15
CA ALA A 9 -7.29 9.09 14.76
C ALA A 9 -6.00 8.50 14.18
N GLU A 10 -5.67 7.29 14.62
CA GLU A 10 -4.43 6.60 14.29
C GLU A 10 -4.68 5.10 14.22
N ALA A 11 -3.79 4.39 13.55
CA ALA A 11 -3.77 2.95 13.60
C ALA A 11 -2.45 2.36 13.08
N THR A 12 -2.24 1.07 13.35
CA THR A 12 -1.18 0.27 12.76
C THR A 12 -1.81 -0.89 11.99
N PHE A 13 -1.34 -1.13 10.77
CA PHE A 13 -1.80 -2.24 9.94
C PHE A 13 -0.63 -2.80 9.11
N ARG A 14 -0.79 -4.05 8.66
CA ARG A 14 0.26 -4.81 7.97
C ARG A 14 -0.25 -5.35 6.64
N PHE A 15 0.65 -5.40 5.66
CA PHE A 15 0.44 -6.08 4.39
C PHE A 15 1.61 -7.04 4.13
N VAL A 16 1.31 -8.29 3.78
CA VAL A 16 2.31 -9.30 3.45
C VAL A 16 2.26 -9.57 1.95
N VAL A 17 3.38 -9.36 1.27
CA VAL A 17 3.52 -9.67 -0.16
C VAL A 17 4.09 -11.08 -0.30
N GLU A 18 3.24 -12.01 -0.68
CA GLU A 18 3.63 -13.38 -0.99
C GLU A 18 4.46 -13.46 -2.27
N ARG A 19 5.32 -14.48 -2.37
CA ARG A 19 6.19 -14.72 -3.56
C ARG A 19 6.99 -13.48 -3.98
N PHE A 20 7.45 -12.70 -3.00
CA PHE A 20 8.10 -11.39 -3.16
C PHE A 20 9.23 -11.34 -4.20
N SER A 21 10.04 -12.39 -4.32
CA SER A 21 11.13 -12.46 -5.31
C SER A 21 10.66 -12.48 -6.77
N ARG A 22 9.37 -12.76 -7.01
CA ARG A 22 8.74 -12.80 -8.33
C ARG A 22 7.88 -11.57 -8.62
N LEU A 23 7.92 -10.55 -7.77
CA LEU A 23 7.11 -9.33 -7.94
C LEU A 23 7.57 -8.54 -9.18
N THR A 24 6.69 -8.39 -10.16
CA THR A 24 6.92 -7.63 -11.40
C THR A 24 6.07 -6.38 -11.51
N GLU A 25 4.95 -6.33 -10.78
CA GLU A 25 3.95 -5.27 -10.85
C GLU A 25 3.70 -4.66 -9.48
N SER A 26 3.04 -3.50 -9.45
CA SER A 26 2.58 -2.91 -8.20
C SER A 26 1.48 -3.76 -7.55
N VAL A 27 1.56 -3.96 -6.25
CA VAL A 27 0.52 -4.60 -5.45
C VAL A 27 0.01 -3.65 -4.37
N ILE A 28 -1.28 -3.73 -4.07
CA ILE A 28 -1.98 -2.85 -3.13
C ILE A 28 -2.65 -3.71 -2.06
N SER A 29 -2.53 -3.30 -0.80
CA SER A 29 -3.19 -3.97 0.31
C SER A 29 -4.72 -3.78 0.27
N PRO A 30 -5.47 -4.62 1.01
CA PRO A 30 -6.83 -4.26 1.41
C PRO A 30 -6.87 -2.88 2.11
N PRO A 31 -8.00 -2.15 2.06
CA PRO A 31 -8.15 -0.87 2.75
C PRO A 31 -8.16 -1.05 4.26
N TYR A 32 -7.58 -0.08 4.94
CA TYR A 32 -7.62 0.07 6.39
C TYR A 32 -8.13 1.47 6.73
N PHE A 33 -9.25 1.55 7.45
CA PHE A 33 -9.92 2.83 7.70
C PHE A 33 -9.28 3.58 8.88
N VAL A 34 -8.95 4.85 8.65
CA VAL A 34 -8.50 5.83 9.66
C VAL A 34 -9.12 7.17 9.27
N ARG A 35 -9.78 7.83 10.22
CA ARG A 35 -10.61 9.04 9.96
C ARG A 35 -11.64 8.83 8.84
N ASN A 36 -12.22 7.64 8.77
CA ASN A 36 -13.19 7.21 7.76
C ASN A 36 -12.69 7.34 6.31
N LEU A 37 -11.38 7.43 6.11
CA LEU A 37 -10.75 7.36 4.81
C LEU A 37 -10.08 5.99 4.64
N PRO A 38 -10.15 5.39 3.44
CA PRO A 38 -9.46 4.13 3.18
C PRO A 38 -7.97 4.40 2.94
N TRP A 39 -7.12 3.84 3.80
CA TRP A 39 -5.68 3.85 3.65
C TRP A 39 -5.19 2.49 3.13
N LYS A 40 -4.30 2.48 2.15
CA LYS A 40 -3.74 1.25 1.56
C LYS A 40 -2.22 1.33 1.49
N ILE A 41 -1.51 0.25 1.79
CA ILE A 41 -0.09 0.12 1.51
C ILE A 41 0.06 -0.29 0.04
N MET A 42 0.87 0.44 -0.71
CA MET A 42 1.27 0.09 -2.07
C MET A 42 2.76 -0.29 -2.09
N VAL A 43 3.06 -1.42 -2.71
CA VAL A 43 4.42 -1.92 -2.91
C VAL A 43 4.67 -2.02 -4.41
N ILE A 44 5.73 -1.39 -4.91
CA ILE A 44 6.08 -1.39 -6.33
C ILE A 44 7.55 -1.78 -6.54
N PRO A 45 7.86 -2.78 -7.39
CA PRO A 45 9.23 -3.05 -7.77
C PRO A 45 9.76 -1.91 -8.65
N ARG A 46 10.94 -1.38 -8.31
CA ARG A 46 11.62 -0.36 -9.12
C ARG A 46 12.77 -1.02 -9.84
N LEU A 47 12.63 -1.08 -11.16
CA LEU A 47 13.62 -1.60 -12.09
C LEU A 47 14.24 -0.40 -12.82
N TYR A 48 15.57 -0.33 -12.82
CA TYR A 48 16.30 0.73 -13.52
C TYR A 48 16.87 0.14 -14.82
N PRO A 49 16.37 0.56 -16.01
CA PRO A 49 16.83 0.00 -17.29
C PRO A 49 18.34 0.08 -17.47
N ASP A 50 18.94 1.19 -17.05
CA ASP A 50 20.38 1.45 -17.18
C ASP A 50 21.22 0.76 -16.10
N LYS A 51 20.58 0.19 -15.07
CA LYS A 51 21.25 -0.41 -13.90
C LYS A 51 20.54 -1.71 -13.50
N PRO A 52 20.66 -2.78 -14.30
CA PRO A 52 19.90 -4.03 -14.10
C PRO A 52 20.18 -4.73 -12.76
N ASN A 53 21.35 -4.47 -12.17
CA ASN A 53 21.74 -5.01 -10.86
C ASN A 53 21.27 -4.12 -9.69
N GLN A 54 20.68 -2.97 -9.96
CA GLN A 54 20.06 -2.12 -8.95
C GLN A 54 18.55 -2.36 -8.98
N LYS A 55 18.06 -3.04 -7.94
CA LYS A 55 16.63 -3.21 -7.69
C LYS A 55 16.31 -2.57 -6.36
N SER A 56 15.22 -1.82 -6.32
CA SER A 56 14.68 -1.26 -5.08
C SER A 56 13.18 -1.51 -5.02
N ILE A 57 12.63 -1.31 -3.83
CA ILE A 57 11.19 -1.39 -3.58
C ILE A 57 10.70 0.01 -3.26
N GLY A 58 9.69 0.46 -3.99
CA GLY A 58 8.87 1.58 -3.59
C GLY A 58 7.84 1.11 -2.58
N LEU A 59 7.82 1.75 -1.42
CA LEU A 59 6.82 1.55 -0.37
C LEU A 59 6.07 2.87 -0.19
N PHE A 60 4.78 2.85 -0.46
CA PHE A 60 3.92 4.03 -0.43
C PHE A 60 2.68 3.79 0.42
N LEU A 61 2.14 4.86 0.97
CA LEU A 61 0.87 4.87 1.67
C LEU A 61 -0.12 5.67 0.83
N GLN A 62 -1.18 5.02 0.36
CA GLN A 62 -2.28 5.65 -0.36
C GLN A 62 -3.39 6.03 0.62
N CYS A 63 -3.91 7.25 0.47
CA CYS A 63 -5.10 7.73 1.17
C CYS A 63 -6.16 8.03 0.11
N ASN A 64 -7.32 7.37 0.20
CA ASN A 64 -8.50 7.67 -0.61
C ASN A 64 -8.25 7.78 -2.13
N ALA A 65 -7.35 6.95 -2.68
CA ALA A 65 -6.87 7.08 -4.06
C ALA A 65 -7.91 6.72 -5.15
N GLU A 66 -9.04 6.11 -4.76
CA GLU A 66 -10.17 5.79 -5.66
C GLU A 66 -11.19 6.93 -5.74
N SER A 67 -10.93 8.07 -5.10
CA SER A 67 -11.82 9.23 -5.08
C SER A 67 -11.58 10.11 -6.29
N ASP A 68 -12.62 10.31 -7.12
CA ASP A 68 -12.62 11.19 -8.29
C ASP A 68 -12.83 12.68 -7.94
N SER A 69 -12.37 13.12 -6.77
CA SER A 69 -12.66 14.46 -6.22
C SER A 69 -11.86 15.59 -6.86
#